data_AF-A0A3D0P3U5-F1
#
_entry.id   AF-A0A3D0P3U5-F1
#
_cell.length_a   1.000
_cell.length_b   1.000
_cell.length_c   1.000
_cell.angle_alpha   90.00
_cell.angle_beta   90.00
_cell.angle_gamma   90.00
#
_symmetry.space_group_name_H-M   'P 1'
#
loop_
_entity.id
_entity.type
_entity.pdbx_description
1 polymer ?
#
loop_
_entity_poly.entity_id
_entity_poly.type
_entity_poly.pdbx_seq_one_letter_code
_entity_poly.pdbx_strand_id
1 'polypeptide(L)'
;LQMATAFATISNDGVRIQPHIIKEIRDHEETIVSAANPAKNRVVSAETARDVREMLREVVVSGTGKRAAPSGYSAAGKTGTAWKFDEKLKRVNSAKYVSSFIGMAPAENPEVTIAVVIDEPRNGGRDGGSVAAPVFKEIADKLLPTLKISPSDVPQIAEEDGELLAETVGNGESLTGEDAEPAETDRSEQEAAEERKLRPGRNRGERIAAAVPSGKKPDVKQKQPASSAKSKNEASRSN
;
A
#
# COMPACT_ATOMS: atom_id res chain seq x y z
N LEU A 1 4.17 3.74 -12.03
CA LEU A 1 3.61 2.67 -12.90
C LEU A 1 3.70 1.28 -12.29
N GLN A 2 4.87 0.80 -11.85
CA GLN A 2 5.02 -0.57 -11.30
C GLN A 2 4.06 -0.89 -10.14
N MET A 3 3.94 0.02 -9.16
CA MET A 3 2.99 -0.16 -8.04
C MET A 3 1.54 -0.27 -8.53
N ALA A 4 1.15 0.58 -9.50
CA ALA A 4 -0.17 0.54 -10.12
C ALA A 4 -0.43 -0.81 -10.79
N THR A 5 0.55 -1.35 -11.52
CA THR A 5 0.44 -2.69 -12.12
C THR A 5 0.29 -3.80 -11.07
N ALA A 6 0.98 -3.69 -9.93
CA ALA A 6 0.85 -4.66 -8.85
C ALA A 6 -0.57 -4.64 -8.25
N PHE A 7 -1.11 -3.46 -7.95
CA PHE A 7 -2.49 -3.34 -7.45
C PHE A 7 -3.54 -3.70 -8.52
N ALA A 8 -3.30 -3.37 -9.79
CA ALA A 8 -4.16 -3.77 -10.89
C ALA A 8 -4.20 -5.29 -11.07
N THR A 9 -3.12 -6.00 -10.71
CA THR A 9 -3.11 -7.47 -10.69
C THR A 9 -4.09 -8.02 -9.65
N ILE A 10 -4.14 -7.42 -8.46
CA ILE A 10 -5.12 -7.79 -7.42
C ILE A 10 -6.54 -7.37 -7.82
N SER A 11 -6.68 -6.20 -8.45
CA SER A 11 -7.94 -5.71 -8.99
C SER A 11 -8.51 -6.67 -10.04
N ASN A 12 -7.64 -7.25 -10.88
CA ASN A 12 -7.97 -8.14 -11.98
C ASN A 12 -7.87 -9.64 -11.59
N ASP A 13 -8.41 -10.01 -10.42
CA ASP A 13 -8.52 -11.39 -9.94
C ASP A 13 -7.19 -12.21 -10.03
N GLY A 14 -6.08 -11.54 -9.73
CA GLY A 14 -4.74 -12.12 -9.66
C GLY A 14 -4.01 -12.23 -10.99
N VAL A 15 -4.57 -11.71 -12.09
CA VAL A 15 -3.96 -11.75 -13.43
C VAL A 15 -3.31 -10.40 -13.76
N ARG A 16 -1.98 -10.41 -13.88
CA ARG A 16 -1.20 -9.25 -14.31
C ARG A 16 -1.32 -9.10 -15.82
N ILE A 17 -1.80 -7.95 -16.26
CA ILE A 17 -1.77 -7.52 -17.66
C ILE A 17 -0.57 -6.59 -17.86
N GLN A 18 0.21 -6.80 -18.92
CA GLN A 18 1.28 -5.88 -19.31
C GLN A 18 0.68 -4.47 -19.53
N PRO A 19 1.13 -3.44 -18.79
CA PRO A 19 0.62 -2.09 -18.98
C PRO A 19 1.00 -1.60 -20.38
N HIS A 20 0.02 -1.02 -21.09
CA HIS A 20 0.17 -0.49 -22.44
C HIS A 20 -0.66 0.80 -22.56
N ILE A 21 -0.20 1.73 -23.40
CA ILE A 21 -0.85 3.04 -23.62
C ILE A 21 -1.45 3.12 -25.03
N ILE A 22 -0.76 2.52 -26.01
CA ILE A 22 -1.22 2.46 -27.40
C ILE A 22 -2.27 1.35 -27.50
N LYS A 23 -3.50 1.71 -27.87
CA LYS A 23 -4.59 0.75 -28.13
C LYS A 23 -4.45 0.12 -29.51
N GLU A 24 -4.21 0.93 -30.52
CA GLU A 24 -4.06 0.52 -31.91
C GLU A 24 -3.33 1.60 -32.71
N ILE A 25 -2.78 1.22 -33.86
CA ILE A 25 -2.16 2.10 -34.85
C ILE A 25 -2.97 1.93 -36.13
N ARG A 26 -3.44 3.04 -36.68
CA ARG A 26 -4.16 3.10 -37.96
C ARG A 26 -3.30 3.79 -39.00
N ASP A 27 -3.43 3.37 -40.26
CA ASP A 27 -2.85 4.08 -41.40
C ASP A 27 -3.75 5.25 -41.85
N HIS A 28 -3.36 5.93 -42.93
CA HIS A 28 -4.13 7.05 -43.49
C HIS A 28 -5.51 6.62 -44.04
N GLU A 29 -5.71 5.32 -44.30
CA GLU A 29 -6.98 4.77 -44.75
C GLU A 29 -7.87 4.30 -43.57
N GLU A 30 -7.50 4.66 -42.33
CA GLU A 30 -8.14 4.23 -41.09
C GLU A 30 -8.10 2.71 -40.84
N THR A 31 -7.24 1.98 -41.56
CA THR A 31 -7.07 0.53 -41.39
C THR A 31 -6.19 0.23 -40.19
N ILE A 32 -6.60 -0.71 -39.34
CA ILE A 32 -5.81 -1.11 -38.17
C ILE A 32 -4.59 -1.92 -38.62
N VAL A 33 -3.40 -1.34 -38.45
CA VAL A 33 -2.10 -1.95 -38.77
C VAL A 33 -1.54 -2.75 -37.60
N SER A 34 -1.86 -2.32 -36.38
CA SER A 34 -1.44 -2.98 -35.15
C SER A 34 -2.44 -2.70 -34.04
N ALA A 35 -2.74 -3.71 -33.23
CA ALA A 35 -3.59 -3.58 -32.04
C ALA A 35 -2.87 -4.09 -30.81
N ALA A 36 -3.22 -3.55 -29.65
CA ALA A 36 -2.65 -3.96 -28.38
C ALA A 36 -2.97 -5.43 -28.09
N ASN A 37 -1.92 -6.24 -27.89
CA ASN A 37 -2.05 -7.60 -27.40
C ASN A 37 -1.13 -7.79 -26.17
N PRO A 38 -1.51 -7.22 -25.01
CA PRO A 38 -0.66 -7.24 -23.83
C PRO A 38 -0.50 -8.66 -23.28
N ALA A 39 0.74 -9.01 -22.90
CA ALA A 39 1.01 -10.26 -22.22
C ALA A 39 0.20 -10.36 -20.91
N LYS A 40 -0.30 -11.56 -20.62
CA LYS A 40 -1.09 -11.85 -19.41
C LYS A 40 -0.37 -12.92 -18.61
N ASN A 41 -0.25 -12.72 -17.30
CA ASN A 41 0.37 -13.69 -16.41
C ASN A 41 -0.41 -13.79 -15.09
N ARG A 42 -0.78 -15.00 -14.68
CA ARG A 42 -1.40 -15.23 -13.37
C ARG A 42 -0.32 -15.17 -12.28
N VAL A 43 -0.49 -14.26 -11.33
CA VAL A 43 0.42 -14.08 -10.19
C VAL A 43 -0.11 -14.77 -8.95
N VAL A 44 -1.42 -14.67 -8.71
CA VAL A 44 -2.13 -15.33 -7.61
C VAL A 44 -3.47 -15.89 -8.09
N SER A 45 -4.12 -16.74 -7.28
CA SER A 45 -5.48 -17.21 -7.58
C SER A 45 -6.50 -16.05 -7.48
N ALA A 46 -7.66 -16.22 -8.11
CA ALA A 46 -8.74 -15.25 -8.01
C ALA A 46 -9.25 -15.13 -6.57
N GLU A 47 -9.31 -16.25 -5.84
CA GLU A 47 -9.68 -16.31 -4.42
C GLU A 47 -8.72 -15.46 -3.57
N THR A 48 -7.41 -15.70 -3.65
CA THR A 48 -6.42 -14.91 -2.92
C THR A 48 -6.48 -13.43 -3.29
N ALA A 49 -6.69 -13.09 -4.56
CA ALA A 49 -6.86 -11.70 -4.96
C ALA A 49 -8.09 -11.07 -4.29
N ARG A 50 -9.23 -11.76 -4.23
CA ARG A 50 -10.46 -11.30 -3.56
C ARG A 50 -10.27 -11.15 -2.05
N ASP A 51 -9.62 -12.10 -1.40
CA ASP A 51 -9.31 -12.02 0.04
C ASP A 51 -8.45 -10.78 0.33
N VAL A 52 -7.44 -10.52 -0.52
CA VAL A 52 -6.61 -9.32 -0.41
C VAL A 52 -7.41 -8.05 -0.65
N ARG A 53 -8.36 -8.04 -1.59
CA ARG A 53 -9.26 -6.89 -1.79
C ARG A 53 -10.10 -6.61 -0.55
N GLU A 54 -10.66 -7.64 0.08
CA GLU A 54 -11.46 -7.46 1.30
C GLU A 54 -10.61 -6.91 2.45
N MET A 55 -9.41 -7.45 2.65
CA MET A 55 -8.47 -6.89 3.64
C MET A 55 -8.11 -5.42 3.34
N LEU A 56 -7.96 -5.06 2.07
CA LEU A 56 -7.67 -3.68 1.65
C LEU A 56 -8.90 -2.76 1.73
N ARG A 57 -10.12 -3.29 1.66
CA ARG A 57 -11.36 -2.57 1.88
C ARG A 57 -11.44 -2.07 3.32
N GLU A 58 -11.03 -2.89 4.29
CA GLU A 58 -10.98 -2.48 5.70
C GLU A 58 -10.04 -1.29 5.97
N VAL A 59 -8.98 -1.12 5.18
CA VAL A 59 -8.13 0.09 5.28
C VAL A 59 -8.92 1.36 5.01
N VAL A 60 -9.91 1.30 4.12
CA VAL A 60 -10.78 2.42 3.75
C VAL A 60 -11.99 2.52 4.69
N VAL A 61 -12.59 1.41 5.12
CA VAL A 61 -13.76 1.45 6.02
C VAL A 61 -13.35 1.87 7.44
N SER A 62 -12.38 1.17 8.01
CA SER A 62 -12.04 1.28 9.44
C SER A 62 -10.61 1.76 9.70
N GLY A 63 -9.73 1.74 8.69
CA GLY A 63 -8.30 2.00 8.84
C GLY A 63 -7.81 3.42 8.50
N THR A 64 -6.54 3.50 8.09
CA THR A 64 -5.84 4.77 7.79
C THR A 64 -6.31 5.46 6.50
N GLY A 65 -7.07 4.77 5.65
CA GLY A 65 -7.48 5.21 4.32
C GLY A 65 -8.89 5.77 4.24
N LYS A 66 -9.55 6.09 5.37
CA LYS A 66 -10.96 6.51 5.43
C LYS A 66 -11.37 7.57 4.41
N ARG A 67 -10.49 8.57 4.19
CA ARG A 67 -10.75 9.68 3.27
C ARG A 67 -10.65 9.29 1.79
N ALA A 68 -10.38 8.03 1.46
CA ALA A 68 -10.35 7.51 0.10
C ALA A 68 -11.70 6.98 -0.40
N ALA A 69 -12.71 6.84 0.47
CA ALA A 69 -14.01 6.29 0.11
C ALA A 69 -14.75 7.22 -0.89
N PRO A 70 -14.99 6.81 -2.15
CA PRO A 70 -15.74 7.60 -3.13
C PRO A 70 -17.23 7.66 -2.76
N SER A 71 -17.90 8.74 -3.17
CA SER A 71 -19.31 8.95 -2.86
C SER A 71 -20.18 7.98 -3.65
N GLY A 72 -20.90 7.10 -2.94
CA GLY A 72 -21.76 6.08 -3.55
C GLY A 72 -21.03 4.85 -4.10
N TYR A 73 -19.73 4.70 -3.81
CA TYR A 73 -18.97 3.52 -4.24
C TYR A 73 -18.09 2.99 -3.10
N SER A 74 -17.83 1.70 -3.11
CA SER A 74 -16.83 1.08 -2.25
C SER A 74 -15.43 1.33 -2.82
N ALA A 75 -14.41 1.31 -1.97
CA ALA A 75 -13.02 1.32 -2.41
C ALA A 75 -12.15 0.45 -1.51
N ALA A 76 -11.11 -0.11 -2.10
CA ALA A 76 -10.09 -0.87 -1.40
C ALA A 76 -8.71 -0.30 -1.76
N GLY A 77 -7.82 -0.15 -0.78
CA GLY A 77 -6.51 0.43 -1.06
C GLY A 77 -5.59 0.48 0.14
N LYS A 78 -4.41 1.07 -0.08
CA LYS A 78 -3.40 1.20 0.95
C LYS A 78 -2.75 2.57 0.93
N THR A 79 -2.53 3.09 2.15
CA THR A 79 -1.73 4.27 2.44
C THR A 79 -0.24 3.94 2.37
N GLY A 80 0.53 4.86 1.78
CA GLY A 80 1.98 4.87 1.78
C GLY A 80 2.53 6.19 2.31
N THR A 81 3.62 6.11 3.08
CA THR A 81 4.33 7.29 3.58
C THR A 81 5.80 6.93 3.69
N ALA A 82 6.65 7.66 2.98
CA ALA A 82 8.07 7.39 2.93
C ALA A 82 8.86 8.68 3.17
N TRP A 83 9.69 8.68 4.22
CA TRP A 83 10.60 9.79 4.50
C TRP A 83 11.79 9.76 3.54
N LYS A 84 12.17 10.92 3.00
CA LYS A 84 13.27 11.03 2.04
C LYS A 84 14.62 11.07 2.74
N PHE A 85 15.63 10.47 2.13
CA PHE A 85 17.01 10.58 2.59
C PHE A 85 17.60 11.93 2.16
N ASP A 86 18.30 12.61 3.06
CA ASP A 86 19.03 13.84 2.77
C ASP A 86 20.51 13.51 2.56
N GLU A 87 20.98 13.67 1.32
CA GLU A 87 22.35 13.35 0.95
C GLU A 87 23.39 14.25 1.60
N LYS A 88 23.02 15.48 1.98
CA LYS A 88 23.93 16.43 2.62
C LYS A 88 24.06 16.12 4.10
N LEU A 89 22.94 15.82 4.75
CA LEU A 89 22.90 15.49 6.18
C LEU A 89 23.24 14.02 6.47
N LYS A 90 23.33 13.18 5.43
CA LYS A 90 23.57 11.72 5.50
C LYS A 90 22.60 10.99 6.44
N ARG A 91 21.34 11.44 6.46
CA ARG A 91 20.27 10.87 7.29
C ARG A 91 18.90 11.08 6.67
N VAL A 92 17.90 10.37 7.19
CA VAL A 92 16.50 10.62 6.84
C VAL A 92 16.10 12.04 7.26
N ASN A 93 15.38 12.72 6.37
CA ASN A 93 14.83 14.04 6.62
C ASN A 93 13.38 13.93 7.08
N SER A 94 13.14 14.23 8.36
CA SER A 94 11.80 14.19 8.94
C SER A 94 10.86 15.28 8.42
N ALA A 95 11.33 16.25 7.62
CA ALA A 95 10.50 17.27 6.98
C ALA A 95 10.14 16.93 5.53
N LYS A 96 10.85 16.00 4.88
CA LYS A 96 10.64 15.64 3.48
C LYS A 96 10.11 14.22 3.38
N TYR A 97 8.93 14.09 2.80
CA TYR A 97 8.29 12.79 2.65
C TYR A 97 7.51 12.72 1.34
N VAL A 98 7.27 11.49 0.91
CA VAL A 98 6.35 11.15 -0.17
C VAL A 98 5.09 10.60 0.48
N SER A 99 3.95 11.21 0.18
CA SER A 99 2.63 10.70 0.55
C SER A 99 2.03 9.96 -0.63
N SER A 100 1.47 8.78 -0.40
CA SER A 100 0.82 8.02 -1.46
C SER A 100 -0.42 7.29 -0.98
N PHE A 101 -1.34 7.10 -1.91
CA PHE A 101 -2.47 6.20 -1.76
C PHE A 101 -2.65 5.46 -3.08
N ILE A 102 -2.82 4.15 -2.99
CA ILE A 102 -3.06 3.31 -4.16
C ILE A 102 -4.21 2.37 -3.86
N GLY A 103 -5.17 2.30 -4.76
CA GLY A 103 -6.39 1.54 -4.53
C GLY A 103 -7.16 1.28 -5.80
N MET A 104 -8.33 0.70 -5.61
CA MET A 104 -9.26 0.30 -6.66
C MET A 104 -10.69 0.62 -6.25
N ALA A 105 -11.54 0.84 -7.25
CA ALA A 105 -12.96 1.11 -7.06
C ALA A 105 -13.78 0.57 -8.25
N PRO A 106 -14.99 0.04 -8.01
CA PRO A 106 -15.50 -0.46 -6.72
C PRO A 106 -14.59 -1.51 -6.06
N ALA A 107 -14.76 -1.80 -4.76
CA ALA A 107 -13.96 -2.80 -4.05
C ALA A 107 -14.32 -4.24 -4.46
N GLU A 108 -15.62 -4.52 -4.62
CA GLU A 108 -16.14 -5.88 -4.87
C GLU A 108 -15.92 -6.29 -6.33
N ASN A 109 -16.20 -5.37 -7.26
CA ASN A 109 -15.95 -5.50 -8.70
C ASN A 109 -15.12 -4.31 -9.22
N PRO A 110 -13.77 -4.37 -9.13
CA PRO A 110 -12.91 -3.26 -9.52
C PRO A 110 -12.90 -2.98 -11.02
N GLU A 111 -13.18 -1.72 -11.37
CA GLU A 111 -13.16 -1.24 -12.75
C GLU A 111 -11.94 -0.33 -13.01
N VAL A 112 -11.44 0.32 -11.96
CA VAL A 112 -10.26 1.19 -12.03
C VAL A 112 -9.28 0.91 -10.91
N THR A 113 -7.98 1.04 -11.22
CA THR A 113 -6.90 1.13 -10.23
C THR A 113 -6.27 2.52 -10.32
N ILE A 114 -6.25 3.25 -9.21
CA ILE A 114 -5.72 4.62 -9.14
C ILE A 114 -4.56 4.64 -8.16
N ALA A 115 -3.44 5.22 -8.59
CA ALA A 115 -2.26 5.44 -7.76
C ALA A 115 -1.96 6.93 -7.69
N VAL A 116 -2.05 7.49 -6.49
CA VAL A 116 -1.71 8.88 -6.20
C VAL A 116 -0.39 8.91 -5.44
N VAL A 117 0.54 9.74 -5.91
CA VAL A 117 1.84 9.96 -5.28
C VAL A 117 2.10 11.46 -5.27
N ILE A 118 2.32 12.02 -4.08
CA ILE A 118 2.57 13.44 -3.88
C ILE A 118 3.92 13.58 -3.20
N ASP A 119 4.85 14.24 -3.89
CA ASP A 119 6.21 14.47 -3.40
C ASP A 119 6.27 15.76 -2.58
N GLU A 120 6.80 15.67 -1.36
CA GLU A 120 7.00 16.79 -0.44
C GLU A 120 5.77 17.72 -0.30
N PRO A 121 4.57 17.18 0.01
CA PRO A 121 3.37 17.99 0.19
C PRO A 121 3.56 19.02 1.31
N ARG A 122 3.07 20.24 1.07
CA ARG A 122 3.20 21.36 2.01
C ARG A 122 2.07 21.42 3.04
N ASN A 123 0.89 20.91 2.66
CA ASN A 123 -0.36 20.96 3.43
C ASN A 123 -0.99 19.57 3.49
N GLY A 124 -1.95 19.38 4.41
CA GLY A 124 -2.81 18.20 4.41
C GLY A 124 -2.37 17.03 5.29
N GLY A 125 -1.42 17.23 6.22
CA GLY A 125 -0.99 16.20 7.18
C GLY A 125 0.45 15.75 6.98
N ARG A 126 0.78 14.52 7.39
CA ARG A 126 2.13 13.91 7.27
C ARG A 126 2.10 12.47 6.73
N ASP A 127 0.96 12.01 6.22
CA ASP A 127 0.79 10.62 5.80
C ASP A 127 -0.03 10.47 4.51
N GLY A 128 -0.16 9.22 4.06
CA GLY A 128 -0.93 8.81 2.88
C GLY A 128 -2.43 9.06 2.99
N GLY A 129 -3.00 8.90 4.19
CA GLY A 129 -4.44 8.98 4.43
C GLY A 129 -4.98 10.41 4.51
N SER A 130 -4.14 11.33 4.95
CA SER A 130 -4.48 12.74 5.12
C SER A 130 -4.26 13.55 3.84
N VAL A 131 -3.23 13.21 3.05
CA VAL A 131 -2.84 13.95 1.85
C VAL A 131 -3.29 13.26 0.55
N ALA A 132 -2.93 11.99 0.33
CA ALA A 132 -3.14 11.34 -0.96
C ALA A 132 -4.50 10.65 -1.11
N ALA A 133 -5.07 10.13 -0.02
CA ALA A 133 -6.39 9.49 -0.04
C ALA A 133 -7.54 10.43 -0.48
N PRO A 134 -7.63 11.70 -0.04
CA PRO A 134 -8.65 12.62 -0.55
C PRO A 134 -8.55 12.87 -2.06
N VAL A 135 -7.32 12.90 -2.60
CA VAL A 135 -7.09 13.06 -4.04
C VAL A 135 -7.52 11.80 -4.80
N PHE A 136 -7.30 10.60 -4.23
CA PHE A 136 -7.85 9.36 -4.79
C PHE A 136 -9.38 9.43 -4.86
N LYS A 137 -10.04 9.87 -3.78
CA LYS A 137 -11.50 10.04 -3.74
C LYS A 137 -11.98 10.96 -4.85
N GLU A 138 -11.37 12.15 -4.99
CA GLU A 138 -11.77 13.13 -6.00
C GLU A 138 -11.64 12.59 -7.43
N ILE A 139 -10.57 11.82 -7.70
CA ILE A 139 -10.39 11.18 -9.01
C ILE A 139 -11.46 10.10 -9.23
N ALA A 140 -11.71 9.25 -8.24
CA ALA A 140 -12.69 8.18 -8.34
C ALA A 140 -14.12 8.72 -8.52
N ASP A 141 -14.51 9.76 -7.77
CA ASP A 141 -15.82 10.43 -7.89
C ASP A 141 -16.08 10.97 -9.30
N LYS A 142 -15.03 11.39 -10.01
CA LYS A 142 -15.14 11.87 -11.40
C LYS A 142 -15.11 10.72 -12.41
N LEU A 143 -14.25 9.72 -12.19
CA LEU A 143 -14.04 8.63 -13.13
C LEU A 143 -15.22 7.64 -13.18
N LEU A 144 -15.74 7.20 -12.04
CA LEU A 144 -16.74 6.13 -12.00
C LEU A 144 -18.04 6.50 -12.71
N PRO A 145 -18.61 7.72 -12.53
CA PRO A 145 -19.77 8.15 -13.31
C PRO A 145 -19.46 8.33 -14.80
N THR A 146 -18.26 8.82 -15.13
CA THR A 146 -17.80 8.99 -16.53
C THR A 146 -17.72 7.64 -17.24
N LEU A 147 -17.30 6.60 -16.53
CA LEU A 147 -17.26 5.22 -17.02
C LEU A 147 -18.61 4.51 -16.94
N LYS A 148 -19.67 5.19 -16.50
CA LYS A 148 -21.03 4.65 -16.32
C LYS A 148 -21.09 3.45 -15.37
N ILE A 149 -20.22 3.44 -14.36
CA ILE A 149 -20.25 2.41 -13.32
C ILE A 149 -21.37 2.75 -12.35
N SER A 150 -22.24 1.78 -12.08
CA SER A 150 -23.36 1.97 -11.15
C SER A 150 -22.83 2.09 -9.71
N PRO A 151 -23.41 2.98 -8.89
CA PRO A 151 -23.12 3.03 -7.46
C PRO A 151 -23.24 1.65 -6.81
N SER A 152 -22.35 1.35 -5.88
CA SER A 152 -22.43 0.13 -5.08
C SER A 152 -23.51 0.29 -4.01
N ASP A 153 -24.12 -0.82 -3.56
CA ASP A 153 -25.01 -0.85 -2.38
C ASP A 153 -24.20 -0.67 -1.08
N VAL A 154 -23.54 0.47 -0.93
CA VAL A 154 -22.76 0.81 0.27
C VAL A 154 -23.66 1.61 1.21
N PRO A 155 -23.76 1.24 2.50
CA PRO A 155 -24.33 2.11 3.51
C PRO A 155 -23.60 3.46 3.45
N GLN A 156 -24.34 4.54 3.20
CA GLN A 156 -23.74 5.87 3.22
C GLN A 156 -23.30 6.14 4.64
N ILE A 157 -21.99 6.20 4.88
CA ILE A 157 -21.47 6.78 6.12
C ILE A 157 -21.66 8.28 5.95
N ALA A 158 -22.83 8.77 6.37
CA ALA A 158 -23.06 10.19 6.53
C ALA A 158 -22.04 10.72 7.54
N GLU A 159 -21.30 11.76 7.17
CA GLU A 159 -20.56 12.56 8.14
C GLU A 159 -21.63 13.29 8.96
N GLU A 160 -22.05 12.70 10.08
CA GLU A 160 -22.92 13.39 11.04
C GLU A 160 -22.09 13.85 12.24
N ASP A 161 -22.13 15.18 12.43
CA ASP A 161 -21.68 15.86 13.63
C ASP A 161 -22.44 15.30 14.84
N GLY A 162 -21.84 14.32 15.50
CA GLY A 162 -22.07 13.91 16.89
C GLY A 162 -23.52 13.89 17.41
N GLU A 163 -24.26 12.82 17.14
CA GLU A 163 -25.13 12.20 18.17
C GLU A 163 -25.49 10.75 17.78
N LEU A 164 -25.27 9.81 18.69
CA LEU A 164 -25.58 8.39 18.51
C LEU A 164 -27.07 8.16 18.80
N LEU A 165 -27.85 7.84 17.78
CA LEU A 165 -29.10 7.09 17.94
C LEU A 165 -29.12 5.93 16.96
N ALA A 166 -29.11 4.71 17.51
CA ALA A 166 -29.29 3.49 16.74
C ALA A 166 -30.78 3.35 16.38
N GLU A 167 -31.13 3.44 15.10
CA GLU A 167 -32.43 2.95 14.63
C GLU A 167 -32.39 1.43 14.50
N THR A 168 -33.19 0.76 15.33
CA THR A 168 -33.46 -0.67 15.24
C THR A 168 -34.62 -0.87 14.28
N VAL A 169 -34.38 -1.50 13.13
CA VAL A 169 -35.47 -1.94 12.24
C VAL A 169 -36.09 -3.19 12.87
N GLY A 170 -37.33 -3.04 13.32
CA GLY A 170 -38.12 -4.13 13.86
C GLY A 170 -38.53 -5.14 12.79
N ASN A 171 -38.35 -6.41 13.09
CA ASN A 171 -39.23 -7.47 12.65
C ASN A 171 -39.59 -8.29 13.89
N GLY A 172 -40.87 -8.25 14.26
CA GLY A 172 -41.39 -9.01 15.37
C GLY A 172 -41.62 -10.45 14.98
N GLU A 173 -41.07 -11.36 15.76
CA GLU A 173 -41.69 -12.65 16.05
C GLU A 173 -41.54 -12.91 17.56
N SER A 174 -42.69 -13.03 18.21
CA SER A 174 -42.84 -13.36 19.62
C SER A 174 -42.80 -14.87 19.80
N LEU A 175 -41.90 -15.38 20.63
CA LEU A 175 -42.07 -16.67 21.30
C LEU A 175 -41.72 -16.54 22.78
N THR A 176 -42.76 -16.72 23.58
CA THR A 176 -42.77 -16.87 25.04
C THR A 176 -42.05 -18.15 25.45
N GLY A 177 -41.30 -18.10 26.55
CA GLY A 177 -40.76 -19.27 27.24
C GLY A 177 -39.88 -18.87 28.40
N GLU A 178 -40.46 -18.87 29.59
CA GLU A 178 -39.77 -18.82 30.88
C GLU A 178 -38.74 -19.95 30.99
N ASP A 179 -37.53 -19.63 31.46
CA ASP A 179 -36.93 -20.24 32.65
C ASP A 179 -35.55 -19.60 32.90
N ALA A 180 -35.41 -19.00 34.08
CA ALA A 180 -34.21 -18.35 34.56
C ALA A 180 -33.38 -19.32 35.41
N GLU A 181 -32.07 -19.41 35.16
CA GLU A 181 -31.03 -19.55 36.18
C GLU A 181 -29.69 -18.96 35.68
N PRO A 182 -28.86 -18.35 36.56
CA PRO A 182 -27.73 -17.52 36.16
C PRO A 182 -26.41 -18.30 36.09
N ALA A 183 -25.63 -18.09 35.03
CA ALA A 183 -24.26 -18.60 34.92
C ALA A 183 -23.24 -17.48 35.21
N GLU A 184 -22.55 -17.69 36.33
CA GLU A 184 -21.20 -17.27 36.74
C GLU A 184 -20.44 -16.21 35.92
N THR A 185 -20.18 -15.07 36.56
CA THR A 185 -19.20 -14.05 36.18
C THR A 185 -17.77 -14.59 36.31
N ASP A 186 -17.08 -14.68 35.18
CA ASP A 186 -15.66 -15.06 35.11
C ASP A 186 -14.76 -13.96 35.70
N ARG A 187 -13.90 -14.39 36.62
CA ARG A 187 -12.88 -13.59 37.29
C ARG A 187 -11.65 -13.55 36.38
N SER A 188 -11.50 -12.48 35.59
CA SER A 188 -10.25 -12.27 34.84
C SER A 188 -9.85 -10.80 34.65
N GLU A 189 -10.27 -9.90 35.55
CA GLU A 189 -9.86 -8.47 35.52
C GLU A 189 -9.17 -7.94 36.79
N GLN A 190 -8.74 -8.79 37.72
CA GLN A 190 -8.08 -8.33 38.97
C GLN A 190 -6.59 -8.69 39.16
N GLU A 191 -5.94 -9.40 38.23
CA GLU A 191 -4.52 -9.79 38.41
C GLU A 191 -3.48 -8.97 37.63
N ALA A 192 -3.90 -8.00 36.79
CA ALA A 192 -2.95 -7.19 36.00
C ALA A 192 -2.51 -5.86 36.67
N ALA A 193 -3.03 -5.53 37.86
CA ALA A 193 -2.82 -4.22 38.48
C ALA A 193 -1.80 -4.17 39.63
N GLU A 194 -1.22 -5.30 40.06
CA GLU A 194 -0.39 -5.34 41.29
C GLU A 194 1.13 -5.48 41.09
N GLU A 195 1.64 -5.71 39.87
CA GLU A 195 3.10 -5.82 39.65
C GLU A 195 3.82 -4.48 39.38
N ARG A 196 3.12 -3.35 39.42
CA ARG A 196 3.70 -2.02 39.12
C ARG A 196 4.18 -1.21 40.32
N LYS A 197 4.23 -1.79 41.53
CA LYS A 197 4.54 -1.04 42.78
C LYS A 197 5.83 -1.41 43.51
N LEU A 198 6.80 -2.10 42.90
CA LEU A 198 8.06 -2.38 43.60
C LEU A 198 9.33 -2.37 42.73
N ARG A 199 9.80 -1.19 42.30
CA ARG A 199 11.24 -0.97 42.04
C ARG A 199 11.65 0.49 42.34
N PRO A 200 12.45 0.75 43.39
CA PRO A 200 13.08 2.06 43.59
C PRO A 200 14.32 2.21 42.70
N GLY A 201 14.59 3.45 42.30
CA GLY A 201 15.64 3.81 41.35
C GLY A 201 17.07 3.63 41.86
N ARG A 202 18.00 3.46 40.91
CA ARG A 202 19.43 3.66 41.14
C ARG A 202 20.07 4.34 39.93
N ASN A 203 20.69 5.48 40.20
CA ASN A 203 21.44 6.30 39.25
C ASN A 203 22.82 5.71 38.96
N ARG A 204 23.28 5.99 37.73
CA ARG A 204 24.66 6.15 37.21
C ARG A 204 25.77 5.21 37.69
N GLY A 205 26.35 4.57 36.68
CA GLY A 205 27.81 4.54 36.50
C GLY A 205 28.42 3.18 36.77
N GLU A 206 28.50 2.34 35.73
CA GLU A 206 29.63 1.43 35.57
C GLU A 206 29.67 0.91 34.13
N ARG A 207 30.86 1.05 33.54
CA ARG A 207 31.23 0.55 32.23
C ARG A 207 31.35 -0.97 32.33
N ILE A 208 30.75 -1.70 31.40
CA ILE A 208 31.15 -3.08 31.12
C ILE A 208 31.28 -3.23 29.61
N ALA A 209 32.54 -3.36 29.19
CA ALA A 209 32.93 -3.66 27.83
C ALA A 209 32.51 -5.10 27.50
N ALA A 210 31.67 -5.28 26.48
CA ALA A 210 31.46 -6.58 25.86
C ALA A 210 32.43 -6.69 24.67
N ALA A 211 33.47 -7.51 24.87
CA ALA A 211 34.46 -7.86 23.88
C ALA A 211 33.83 -8.70 22.75
N VAL A 212 34.02 -8.26 21.51
CA VAL A 212 33.78 -9.04 20.29
C VAL A 212 35.08 -9.80 19.97
N PRO A 213 35.08 -11.13 19.80
CA PRO A 213 36.29 -11.86 19.43
C PRO A 213 36.71 -11.56 17.98
N SER A 214 37.97 -11.18 17.82
CA SER A 214 38.63 -10.83 16.57
C SER A 214 38.87 -12.06 15.67
N GLY A 215 38.17 -12.12 14.53
CA GLY A 215 38.49 -13.01 13.42
C GLY A 215 39.47 -12.35 12.44
N LYS A 216 40.55 -13.06 12.12
CA LYS A 216 41.67 -12.66 11.25
C LYS A 216 41.22 -12.21 9.85
N LYS A 217 41.74 -11.06 9.38
CA LYS A 217 41.71 -10.64 7.98
C LYS A 217 42.80 -11.37 7.17
N PRO A 218 42.54 -11.84 5.95
CA PRO A 218 43.59 -12.20 5.01
C PRO A 218 44.10 -10.96 4.24
N ASP A 219 45.42 -10.84 4.17
CA ASP A 219 46.17 -9.88 3.37
C ASP A 219 45.97 -10.12 1.87
N VAL A 220 45.63 -9.08 1.11
CA VAL A 220 45.77 -9.06 -0.36
C VAL A 220 46.70 -7.92 -0.73
N LYS A 221 47.96 -8.29 -1.04
CA LYS A 221 48.97 -7.41 -1.63
C LYS A 221 48.60 -7.08 -3.07
N GLN A 222 48.55 -5.79 -3.37
CA GLN A 222 48.55 -5.25 -4.73
C GLN A 222 49.85 -5.63 -5.45
N LYS A 223 49.73 -6.08 -6.70
CA LYS A 223 50.86 -6.21 -7.63
C LYS A 223 50.43 -5.67 -9.00
N GLN A 224 50.97 -4.51 -9.37
CA GLN A 224 51.03 -4.04 -10.75
C GLN A 224 51.89 -4.99 -11.60
N PRO A 225 51.76 -4.94 -12.93
CA PRO A 225 52.98 -4.91 -13.73
C PRO A 225 53.02 -3.76 -14.73
N ALA A 226 54.27 -3.43 -15.05
CA ALA A 226 54.75 -2.30 -15.81
C ALA A 226 54.64 -2.46 -17.34
N SER A 227 54.70 -1.30 -17.99
CA SER A 227 55.04 -1.09 -19.40
C SER A 227 56.49 -1.47 -19.71
N SER A 228 56.75 -2.13 -20.85
CA SER A 228 57.82 -1.75 -21.80
C SER A 228 57.75 -2.56 -23.11
N ALA A 229 58.26 -1.93 -24.16
CA ALA A 229 58.12 -2.20 -25.58
C ALA A 229 59.01 -3.33 -26.15
N LYS A 230 58.62 -3.89 -27.31
CA LYS A 230 59.38 -3.82 -28.59
C LYS A 230 58.81 -4.72 -29.70
N SER A 231 58.50 -4.06 -30.82
CA SER A 231 58.93 -4.35 -32.20
C SER A 231 58.52 -5.66 -32.91
N LYS A 232 57.87 -5.45 -34.08
CA LYS A 232 58.27 -5.81 -35.46
C LYS A 232 57.27 -6.66 -36.27
N ASN A 233 57.14 -6.19 -37.51
CA ASN A 233 56.67 -6.79 -38.76
C ASN A 233 55.17 -7.06 -38.95
N GLU A 234 54.62 -7.04 -40.15
CA GLU A 234 54.76 -6.26 -41.39
C GLU A 234 53.65 -6.82 -42.30
N ALA A 235 53.05 -5.96 -43.12
CA ALA A 235 52.51 -6.27 -44.45
C ALA A 235 51.52 -7.45 -44.65
N SER A 236 50.29 -7.16 -45.09
CA SER A 236 49.95 -7.09 -46.54
C SER A 236 48.49 -7.46 -46.87
N ARG A 237 47.95 -6.70 -47.85
CA ARG A 237 46.82 -6.98 -48.77
C ARG A 237 45.41 -6.95 -48.17
N SER A 238 44.59 -5.92 -48.45
CA SER A 238 43.86 -5.65 -49.71
C SER A 238 43.06 -6.84 -50.23
N ASN A 239 41.76 -6.84 -49.95
CA ASN A 239 40.70 -6.82 -50.96
C ASN A 239 39.37 -6.44 -50.30
#